data_AF-A0A4W3I165-F1
#
_entry.id   AF-A0A4W3I165-F1
#
_cell.length_a   1.000
_cell.length_b   1.000
_cell.length_c   1.000
_cell.angle_alpha   90.00
_cell.angle_beta   90.00
_cell.angle_gamma   90.00
#
_symmetry.space_group_name_H-M   'P 1'
#
loop_
_entity.id
_entity.type
_entity.pdbx_description
1 polymer ?
#
loop_
_entity_poly.entity_id
_entity_poly.type
_entity_poly.pdbx_seq_one_letter_code
_entity_poly.pdbx_strand_id
1 'polypeptide(L)'
;SSGPQSSLHLGAKLFLFTSFLLTLAGPCQHLDNGLARTPPMGWLAWERFRCNTDCNNDPDNCISEALFKTMADKMAEDGWKDVGYQYVNMDDCWTAETRDSQGKIQPDPVRFPNGIKALADYVHSKGLKLGIYGDLGNLTCGGYVGTTIDKIVIDAQTFAIWEVDMLKFDGCNSNSIEKIIGYPKMSFALNATGRPIVYSCSWPAYEGGLPPHVRERERETFYIIFV
;
A
#
# COMPACT_ATOMS: atom_id res chain seq x y z
N SER A 1 -8.27 2.98 -79.52
CA SER A 1 -9.21 2.39 -78.55
C SER A 1 -8.46 1.33 -77.76
N SER A 2 -7.93 1.70 -76.58
CA SER A 2 -7.48 0.79 -75.51
C SER A 2 -6.84 1.59 -74.37
N GLY A 3 -7.65 2.00 -73.38
CA GLY A 3 -7.26 1.85 -71.95
C GLY A 3 -8.03 0.63 -71.39
N PRO A 4 -7.83 0.15 -70.14
CA PRO A 4 -7.46 0.96 -68.98
C PRO A 4 -6.62 0.28 -67.85
N GLN A 5 -6.20 1.11 -66.89
CA GLN A 5 -6.19 0.86 -65.43
C GLN A 5 -5.43 -0.36 -64.84
N SER A 6 -4.19 -0.13 -64.42
CA SER A 6 -3.49 -0.91 -63.40
C SER A 6 -2.96 0.02 -62.30
N SER A 7 -3.77 0.32 -61.27
CA SER A 7 -3.25 1.01 -60.08
C SER A 7 -4.12 0.94 -58.82
N LEU A 8 -5.39 0.51 -58.87
CA LEU A 8 -6.31 0.70 -57.73
C LEU A 8 -6.36 -0.43 -56.68
N HIS A 9 -5.66 -1.55 -56.85
CA HIS A 9 -5.83 -2.71 -55.94
C HIS A 9 -4.79 -2.86 -54.83
N LEU A 10 -3.72 -2.06 -54.81
CA LEU A 10 -2.68 -2.18 -53.77
C LEU A 10 -2.93 -1.30 -52.54
N GLY A 11 -3.68 -0.20 -52.68
CA GLY A 11 -3.96 0.74 -51.59
C GLY A 11 -4.99 0.23 -50.56
N ALA A 12 -5.96 -0.59 -50.99
CA ALA A 12 -7.05 -1.04 -50.11
C ALA A 12 -6.62 -2.12 -49.09
N LYS A 13 -5.60 -2.92 -49.41
CA LYS A 13 -5.09 -3.95 -48.49
C LYS A 13 -4.17 -3.38 -47.40
N LEU A 14 -3.52 -2.24 -47.66
CA LEU A 14 -2.61 -1.60 -46.70
C LEU A 14 -3.37 -0.78 -45.63
N PHE A 15 -4.55 -0.26 -45.96
CA PHE A 15 -5.42 0.45 -45.02
C PHE A 15 -6.14 -0.46 -44.02
N LEU A 16 -6.47 -1.71 -44.40
CA LEU A 16 -7.10 -2.66 -43.49
C LEU A 16 -6.13 -3.24 -42.45
N PHE A 17 -4.83 -3.32 -42.76
CA PHE A 17 -3.82 -3.79 -41.81
C PHE A 17 -3.40 -2.72 -40.79
N THR A 18 -3.47 -1.44 -41.16
CA THR A 18 -3.11 -0.33 -40.25
C THR A 18 -4.23 0.00 -39.24
N SER A 19 -5.49 -0.33 -39.54
CA SER A 19 -6.60 -0.15 -38.60
C SER A 19 -6.68 -1.22 -37.50
N PHE A 20 -6.03 -2.38 -37.67
CA PHE A 20 -6.07 -3.46 -36.67
C PHE A 20 -4.94 -3.38 -35.63
N LEU A 21 -3.89 -2.59 -35.90
CA LEU A 21 -2.74 -2.44 -35.00
C LEU A 21 -2.89 -1.34 -33.95
N LEU A 22 -3.90 -0.47 -34.04
CA LEU A 22 -4.14 0.59 -33.04
C LEU A 22 -4.94 0.14 -31.80
N THR A 23 -5.45 -1.09 -31.76
CA THR A 23 -6.33 -1.57 -30.67
C THR A 23 -5.64 -2.45 -29.62
N LEU A 24 -4.31 -2.57 -29.63
CA LEU A 24 -3.55 -3.35 -28.65
C LEU A 24 -2.75 -2.51 -27.64
N ALA A 25 -2.98 -1.20 -27.58
CA ALA A 25 -2.58 -0.41 -26.42
C ALA A 25 -3.71 -0.45 -25.39
N GLY A 26 -3.84 -1.59 -24.69
CA GLY A 26 -4.67 -1.62 -23.49
C GLY A 26 -4.14 -0.55 -22.51
N PRO A 27 -5.01 0.23 -21.85
CA PRO A 27 -4.54 1.17 -20.84
C PRO A 27 -3.73 0.39 -19.81
N CYS A 28 -2.48 0.78 -19.61
CA CYS A 28 -1.75 0.37 -18.42
C CYS A 28 -2.59 0.89 -17.24
N GLN A 29 -3.31 -0.01 -16.56
CA GLN A 29 -4.08 0.34 -15.37
C GLN A 29 -3.07 0.61 -14.26
N HIS A 30 -2.62 1.85 -14.22
CA HIS A 30 -1.85 2.42 -13.13
C HIS A 30 -2.82 2.71 -11.97
N LEU A 31 -2.32 2.68 -10.74
CA LEU A 31 -3.09 3.10 -9.58
C LEU A 31 -3.17 4.63 -9.56
N ASP A 32 -3.94 5.22 -10.47
CA ASP A 32 -4.41 6.60 -10.28
C ASP A 32 -5.67 6.59 -9.41
N ASN A 33 -5.46 6.45 -8.10
CA ASN A 33 -6.52 6.44 -7.11
C ASN A 33 -6.89 7.85 -6.60
N GLY A 34 -6.36 8.91 -7.23
CA GLY A 34 -6.59 10.30 -6.83
C GLY A 34 -5.90 10.75 -5.53
N LEU A 35 -5.11 9.89 -4.88
CA LEU A 35 -4.39 10.19 -3.63
C LEU A 35 -2.93 10.59 -3.90
N ALA A 36 -2.22 11.02 -2.84
CA ALA A 36 -0.79 11.35 -2.84
C ALA A 36 -0.35 12.35 -3.94
N ARG A 37 -1.25 13.26 -4.37
CA ARG A 37 -0.95 14.34 -5.34
C ARG A 37 0.11 15.32 -4.82
N THR A 38 0.25 15.39 -3.50
CA THR A 38 1.44 15.93 -2.81
C THR A 38 2.05 14.83 -1.95
N PRO A 39 3.35 14.90 -1.61
CA PRO A 39 3.97 13.94 -0.70
C PRO A 39 3.16 13.80 0.61
N PRO A 40 2.82 12.57 1.03
CA PRO A 40 2.08 12.37 2.27
C PRO A 40 2.89 12.84 3.49
N MET A 41 2.22 13.53 4.41
CA MET A 41 2.82 14.05 5.64
C MET A 41 2.14 13.38 6.84
N GLY A 42 2.95 12.87 7.76
CA GLY A 42 2.45 12.15 8.92
C GLY A 42 3.56 11.71 9.86
N TRP A 43 3.17 10.86 10.81
CA TRP A 43 4.04 10.22 11.78
C TRP A 43 4.04 8.71 11.55
N LEU A 44 5.17 8.05 11.76
CA LEU A 44 5.34 6.61 11.59
C LEU A 44 6.14 6.03 12.76
N ALA A 45 5.67 4.93 13.34
CA ALA A 45 6.18 4.41 14.61
C ALA A 45 7.64 3.88 14.55
N TRP A 46 8.07 3.37 13.40
CA TRP A 46 9.25 2.49 13.30
C TRP A 46 10.55 3.08 13.83
N GLU A 47 10.94 4.27 13.38
CA GLU A 47 12.28 4.79 13.70
C GLU A 47 12.50 4.92 15.21
N ARG A 48 11.51 5.50 15.91
CA ARG A 48 11.59 5.79 17.34
C ARG A 48 11.18 4.62 18.23
N PHE A 49 10.13 3.86 17.87
CA PHE A 49 9.52 2.85 18.74
C PHE A 49 9.89 1.42 18.33
N ARG A 50 10.35 1.23 17.09
CA ARG A 50 10.82 -0.06 16.54
C ARG A 50 9.78 -1.16 16.80
N CYS A 51 10.25 -2.32 17.25
CA CYS A 51 9.44 -3.48 17.58
C CYS A 51 9.35 -3.67 19.11
N ASN A 52 9.18 -2.59 19.88
CA ASN A 52 9.01 -2.71 21.34
C ASN A 52 7.62 -3.28 21.66
N THR A 53 7.52 -4.53 22.08
CA THR A 53 6.23 -5.15 22.45
C THR A 53 6.09 -5.41 23.95
N ASP A 54 7.04 -4.96 24.78
CA ASP A 54 7.02 -5.16 26.23
C ASP A 54 6.16 -4.11 26.93
N CYS A 55 4.85 -4.24 26.81
CA CYS A 55 3.90 -3.33 27.46
C CYS A 55 3.81 -3.51 28.99
N ASN A 56 4.45 -4.53 29.56
CA ASN A 56 4.45 -4.73 31.01
C ASN A 56 5.51 -3.84 31.68
N ASN A 57 6.71 -3.79 31.09
CA ASN A 57 7.83 -3.02 31.62
C ASN A 57 7.97 -1.63 30.98
N ASP A 58 7.41 -1.42 29.78
CA ASP A 58 7.49 -0.15 29.04
C ASP A 58 6.15 0.23 28.37
N PRO A 59 5.07 0.41 29.16
CA PRO A 59 3.71 0.62 28.66
C PRO A 59 3.54 1.87 27.79
N ASP A 60 4.34 2.90 28.02
CA ASP A 60 4.22 4.20 27.32
C ASP A 60 4.92 4.19 25.95
N ASN A 61 5.83 3.23 25.69
CA ASN A 61 6.58 3.15 24.44
C ASN A 61 6.37 1.84 23.66
N CYS A 62 5.63 0.87 24.22
CA CYS A 62 5.35 -0.35 23.49
C CYS A 62 4.37 -0.09 22.32
N ILE A 63 4.49 -0.88 21.24
CA ILE A 63 3.58 -0.87 20.09
C ILE A 63 2.21 -1.37 20.55
N SER A 64 1.32 -0.44 20.87
CA SER A 64 0.00 -0.69 21.43
C SER A 64 -1.01 0.34 20.94
N GLU A 65 -2.29 0.03 21.07
CA GLU A 65 -3.38 0.97 20.77
C GLU A 65 -3.21 2.29 21.53
N ALA A 66 -2.76 2.25 22.78
CA ALA A 66 -2.56 3.43 23.62
C ALA A 66 -1.50 4.38 23.04
N LEU A 67 -0.39 3.84 22.50
CA LEU A 67 0.64 4.63 21.84
C LEU A 67 0.06 5.40 20.64
N PHE A 68 -0.69 4.72 19.77
CA PHE A 68 -1.26 5.35 18.57
C PHE A 68 -2.35 6.38 18.90
N LYS A 69 -3.18 6.13 19.92
CA LYS A 69 -4.15 7.11 20.41
C LYS A 69 -3.45 8.36 20.97
N THR A 70 -2.39 8.17 21.75
CA THR A 70 -1.58 9.27 22.29
C THR A 70 -0.95 10.11 21.18
N MET A 71 -0.40 9.47 20.15
CA MET A 71 0.18 10.19 19.00
C MET A 71 -0.88 10.90 18.17
N ALA A 72 -2.08 10.32 18.02
CA ALA A 72 -3.20 10.99 17.36
C ALA A 72 -3.67 12.23 18.12
N ASP A 73 -3.77 12.15 19.46
CA ASP A 73 -4.07 13.32 20.31
C ASP A 73 -3.01 14.41 20.13
N LYS A 74 -1.74 14.04 20.24
CA LYS A 74 -0.62 14.97 20.06
C LYS A 74 -0.62 15.64 18.69
N MET A 75 -0.86 14.88 17.63
CA MET A 75 -0.93 15.44 16.29
C MET A 75 -2.11 16.40 16.11
N ALA A 76 -3.24 16.13 16.76
CA ALA A 76 -4.45 16.94 16.67
C ALA A 76 -4.42 18.19 17.56
N GLU A 77 -3.71 18.15 18.68
CA GLU A 77 -3.72 19.20 19.72
C GLU A 77 -2.48 20.10 19.67
N ASP A 78 -1.31 19.58 19.26
CA ASP A 78 -0.03 20.32 19.30
C ASP A 78 0.30 21.03 17.97
N GLY A 79 -0.66 21.13 17.03
CA GLY A 79 -0.54 21.91 15.78
C GLY A 79 0.06 21.16 14.58
N TRP A 80 0.44 19.89 14.72
CA TRP A 80 0.98 19.09 13.60
C TRP A 80 -0.01 18.93 12.45
N LYS A 81 -1.27 18.65 12.79
CA LYS A 81 -2.37 18.55 11.82
C LYS A 81 -2.56 19.86 11.05
N ASP A 82 -2.45 21.01 11.73
CA ASP A 82 -2.66 22.33 11.14
C ASP A 82 -1.58 22.70 10.12
N VAL A 83 -0.38 22.12 10.26
CA VAL A 83 0.72 22.27 9.29
C VAL A 83 0.83 21.09 8.31
N GLY A 84 -0.19 20.24 8.24
CA GLY A 84 -0.39 19.25 7.18
C GLY A 84 -0.07 17.79 7.53
N TYR A 85 0.42 17.49 8.73
CA TYR A 85 0.67 16.10 9.15
C TYR A 85 -0.64 15.41 9.49
N GLN A 86 -1.10 14.53 8.61
CA GLN A 86 -2.45 13.96 8.66
C GLN A 86 -2.48 12.44 8.85
N TYR A 87 -1.36 11.73 8.64
CA TYR A 87 -1.29 10.28 8.74
C TYR A 87 -0.65 9.83 10.07
N VAL A 88 -1.31 8.94 10.81
CA VAL A 88 -0.77 8.20 11.96
C VAL A 88 -0.51 6.78 11.48
N ASN A 89 0.75 6.44 11.19
CA ASN A 89 1.10 5.17 10.57
C ASN A 89 1.65 4.17 11.57
N MET A 90 0.95 3.04 11.69
CA MET A 90 1.48 1.84 12.31
C MET A 90 2.55 1.24 11.40
N ASP A 91 3.62 0.73 11.99
CA ASP A 91 4.63 -0.07 11.30
C ASP A 91 4.55 -1.53 11.76
N ASP A 92 5.60 -2.32 11.58
CA ASP A 92 5.65 -3.74 11.96
C ASP A 92 5.30 -4.00 13.45
N CYS A 93 5.14 -5.29 13.79
CA CYS A 93 4.94 -5.80 15.15
C CYS A 93 3.57 -5.50 15.77
N TRP A 94 2.56 -5.11 14.99
CA TRP A 94 1.19 -4.88 15.49
C TRP A 94 0.31 -6.14 15.51
N THR A 95 0.64 -7.16 14.72
CA THR A 95 -0.21 -8.35 14.54
C THR A 95 -0.08 -9.32 15.72
N ALA A 96 -1.06 -10.20 15.87
CA ALA A 96 -0.86 -11.45 16.59
C ALA A 96 0.12 -12.36 15.82
N GLU A 97 0.61 -13.40 16.49
CA GLU A 97 1.52 -14.39 15.90
C GLU A 97 0.86 -15.28 14.83
N THR A 98 -0.48 -15.34 14.84
CA THR A 98 -1.25 -16.18 13.92
C THR A 98 -2.45 -15.43 13.36
N ARG A 99 -2.91 -15.87 12.18
CA ARG A 99 -4.18 -15.43 11.59
C ARG A 99 -5.35 -16.01 12.37
N ASP A 100 -6.52 -15.38 12.25
CA ASP A 100 -7.74 -15.92 12.85
C ASP A 100 -8.21 -17.23 12.16
N SER A 101 -9.28 -17.84 12.68
CA SER A 101 -9.84 -19.07 12.12
C SER A 101 -10.40 -18.94 10.70
N GLN A 102 -10.63 -17.71 10.22
CA GLN A 102 -11.04 -17.41 8.85
C GLN A 102 -9.83 -17.09 7.94
N GLY A 103 -8.62 -17.12 8.48
CA GLY A 103 -7.38 -16.80 7.77
C GLY A 103 -7.14 -15.30 7.58
N LYS A 104 -7.84 -14.42 8.31
CA LYS A 104 -7.61 -12.97 8.30
C LYS A 104 -6.45 -12.62 9.21
N ILE A 105 -5.70 -11.60 8.80
CA ILE A 105 -4.73 -10.95 9.68
C ILE A 105 -5.47 -10.31 10.86
N GLN A 106 -4.89 -10.37 12.05
CA GLN A 106 -5.50 -9.85 13.28
C GLN A 106 -4.45 -9.12 14.13
N PRO A 107 -4.83 -8.05 14.83
CA PRO A 107 -3.90 -7.38 15.73
C PRO A 107 -3.65 -8.24 16.96
N ASP A 108 -2.56 -7.93 17.67
CA ASP A 108 -2.30 -8.54 18.97
C ASP A 108 -3.43 -8.20 19.96
N PRO A 109 -4.14 -9.19 20.53
CA PRO A 109 -5.34 -8.94 21.31
C PRO A 109 -5.05 -8.31 22.69
N VAL A 110 -3.81 -8.38 23.18
CA VAL A 110 -3.42 -7.76 24.45
C VAL A 110 -3.05 -6.30 24.22
N ARG A 111 -2.30 -6.01 23.16
CA ARG A 111 -1.81 -4.65 22.85
C ARG A 111 -2.84 -3.80 22.10
N PHE A 112 -3.78 -4.44 21.39
CA PHE A 112 -4.88 -3.80 20.65
C PHE A 112 -6.23 -4.43 21.00
N PRO A 113 -6.69 -4.31 22.25
CA PRO A 113 -7.86 -5.04 22.75
C PRO A 113 -9.18 -4.65 22.06
N ASN A 114 -9.27 -3.43 21.51
CA ASN A 114 -10.46 -2.97 20.77
C ASN A 114 -10.38 -3.22 19.25
N GLY A 115 -9.24 -3.73 18.77
CA GLY A 115 -8.98 -3.98 17.35
C GLY A 115 -8.70 -2.72 16.51
N ILE A 116 -8.29 -2.94 15.26
CA ILE A 116 -7.82 -1.86 14.37
C ILE A 116 -8.95 -0.94 13.91
N LYS A 117 -10.17 -1.46 13.66
CA LYS A 117 -11.31 -0.62 13.28
C LYS A 117 -11.62 0.44 14.34
N ALA A 118 -11.60 0.07 15.62
CA ALA A 118 -11.82 1.02 16.71
C ALA A 118 -10.69 2.07 16.81
N LEU A 119 -9.45 1.67 16.52
CA LEU A 119 -8.33 2.62 16.43
C LEU A 119 -8.49 3.56 15.22
N ALA A 120 -8.92 3.06 14.07
CA ALA A 120 -9.21 3.88 12.89
C ALA A 120 -10.30 4.91 13.20
N ASP A 121 -11.42 4.48 13.78
CA ASP A 121 -12.51 5.35 14.21
C ASP A 121 -12.02 6.45 15.16
N TYR A 122 -11.14 6.10 16.11
CA TYR A 122 -10.55 7.06 17.02
C TYR A 122 -9.68 8.09 16.28
N VAL A 123 -8.76 7.63 15.41
CA VAL A 123 -7.88 8.51 14.61
C VAL A 123 -8.71 9.43 13.70
N HIS A 124 -9.75 8.90 13.06
CA HIS A 124 -10.67 9.67 12.21
C HIS A 124 -11.44 10.71 13.02
N SER A 125 -11.84 10.41 14.26
CA SER A 125 -12.51 11.37 15.14
C SER A 125 -11.65 12.61 15.46
N LYS A 126 -10.31 12.50 15.31
CA LYS A 126 -9.35 13.59 15.46
C LYS A 126 -9.10 14.38 14.17
N GLY A 127 -9.75 13.98 13.07
CA GLY A 127 -9.54 14.53 11.73
C GLY A 127 -8.22 14.07 11.10
N LEU A 128 -7.68 12.93 11.54
CA LEU A 128 -6.46 12.31 11.03
C LEU A 128 -6.80 11.06 10.22
N LYS A 129 -5.79 10.41 9.65
CA LYS A 129 -5.87 9.21 8.82
C LYS A 129 -5.01 8.10 9.42
N LEU A 130 -5.48 6.86 9.39
CA LEU A 130 -4.73 5.72 9.92
C LEU A 130 -3.96 5.01 8.80
N GLY A 131 -2.66 4.83 8.97
CA GLY A 131 -1.87 3.92 8.16
C GLY A 131 -1.56 2.61 8.88
N ILE A 132 -1.46 1.53 8.11
CA ILE A 132 -1.10 0.19 8.59
C ILE A 132 0.09 -0.36 7.80
N TYR A 133 0.69 -1.42 8.35
CA TYR A 133 1.80 -2.15 7.76
C TYR A 133 1.40 -3.57 7.40
N GLY A 134 1.89 -4.04 6.25
CA GLY A 134 1.95 -5.45 5.87
C GLY A 134 3.27 -5.74 5.17
N ASP A 135 3.55 -7.02 4.93
CA ASP A 135 4.75 -7.48 4.25
C ASP A 135 4.40 -8.50 3.18
N LEU A 136 4.91 -8.34 1.96
CA LEU A 136 4.87 -9.37 0.95
C LEU A 136 5.87 -10.48 1.28
N GLY A 137 5.37 -11.55 1.90
CA GLY A 137 6.16 -12.71 2.29
C GLY A 137 5.43 -13.59 3.28
N ASN A 138 6.12 -14.64 3.75
CA ASN A 138 5.58 -15.52 4.79
C ASN A 138 5.54 -14.84 6.17
N LEU A 139 6.56 -14.02 6.44
CA LEU A 139 6.70 -13.28 7.69
C LEU A 139 7.06 -11.83 7.39
N THR A 140 6.68 -10.93 8.28
CA THR A 140 7.21 -9.56 8.29
C THR A 140 8.69 -9.55 8.63
N CYS A 141 9.36 -8.42 8.44
CA CYS A 141 10.76 -8.26 8.84
C CYS A 141 10.99 -8.51 10.34
N GLY A 142 10.01 -8.17 11.19
CA GLY A 142 9.97 -8.42 12.63
C GLY A 142 9.54 -9.84 13.02
N GLY A 143 9.29 -10.73 12.05
CA GLY A 143 8.94 -12.13 12.30
C GLY A 143 7.46 -12.38 12.59
N TYR A 144 6.58 -11.42 12.28
CA TYR A 144 5.13 -11.55 12.44
C TYR A 144 4.46 -12.12 11.19
N VAL A 145 3.14 -12.35 11.24
CA VAL A 145 2.38 -12.87 10.08
C VAL A 145 2.53 -11.94 8.87
N GLY A 146 3.10 -12.47 7.78
CA GLY A 146 3.18 -11.79 6.49
C GLY A 146 1.93 -11.99 5.61
N THR A 147 1.91 -11.31 4.48
CA THR A 147 0.91 -11.43 3.41
C THR A 147 1.49 -12.19 2.23
N THR A 148 1.22 -13.49 2.18
CA THR A 148 1.55 -14.33 1.01
C THR A 148 0.64 -14.01 -0.18
N ILE A 149 1.03 -14.45 -1.38
CA ILE A 149 0.31 -14.16 -2.64
C ILE A 149 -1.17 -14.58 -2.60
N ASP A 150 -1.51 -15.67 -1.90
CA ASP A 150 -2.88 -16.15 -1.71
C ASP A 150 -3.68 -15.31 -0.69
N LYS A 151 -3.00 -14.59 0.22
CA LYS A 151 -3.62 -13.75 1.25
C LYS A 151 -3.83 -12.28 0.85
N ILE A 152 -3.21 -11.83 -0.24
CA ILE A 152 -3.30 -10.43 -0.69
C ILE A 152 -4.75 -9.90 -0.75
N VAL A 153 -5.68 -10.68 -1.33
CA VAL A 153 -7.07 -10.21 -1.50
C VAL A 153 -7.80 -10.10 -0.17
N ILE A 154 -7.64 -11.10 0.71
CA ILE A 154 -8.30 -11.08 2.02
C ILE A 154 -7.70 -10.00 2.93
N ASP A 155 -6.39 -9.76 2.86
CA ASP A 155 -5.73 -8.72 3.65
C ASP A 155 -6.13 -7.32 3.17
N ALA A 156 -6.14 -7.07 1.85
CA ALA A 156 -6.64 -5.81 1.30
C ALA A 156 -8.09 -5.51 1.72
N GLN A 157 -8.97 -6.52 1.65
CA GLN A 157 -10.35 -6.40 2.12
C GLN A 157 -10.42 -6.13 3.63
N THR A 158 -9.58 -6.80 4.42
CA THR A 158 -9.52 -6.61 5.88
C THR A 158 -9.13 -5.18 6.22
N PHE A 159 -8.10 -4.62 5.57
CA PHE A 159 -7.68 -3.23 5.77
C PHE A 159 -8.77 -2.23 5.36
N ALA A 160 -9.47 -2.47 4.25
CA ALA A 160 -10.57 -1.62 3.83
C ALA A 160 -11.78 -1.68 4.79
N ILE A 161 -12.13 -2.86 5.31
CA ILE A 161 -13.18 -3.05 6.33
C ILE A 161 -12.82 -2.34 7.63
N TRP A 162 -11.54 -2.35 8.02
CA TRP A 162 -11.04 -1.60 9.17
C TRP A 162 -10.91 -0.10 8.92
N GLU A 163 -11.22 0.36 7.72
CA GLU A 163 -11.16 1.76 7.33
C GLU A 163 -9.74 2.37 7.39
N VAL A 164 -8.73 1.58 7.06
CA VAL A 164 -7.35 2.06 6.89
C VAL A 164 -7.27 3.03 5.70
N ASP A 165 -6.41 4.05 5.79
CA ASP A 165 -6.22 5.08 4.76
C ASP A 165 -4.88 4.99 4.03
N MET A 166 -3.93 4.23 4.58
CA MET A 166 -2.61 4.02 4.01
C MET A 166 -2.08 2.62 4.35
N LEU A 167 -1.45 1.95 3.37
CA LEU A 167 -0.72 0.71 3.57
C LEU A 167 0.76 0.94 3.21
N LYS A 168 1.67 0.71 4.17
CA LYS A 168 3.07 0.42 3.88
C LYS A 168 3.20 -1.09 3.64
N PHE A 169 3.80 -1.47 2.52
CA PHE A 169 3.94 -2.88 2.13
C PHE A 169 5.40 -3.25 1.89
N ASP A 170 5.97 -3.95 2.87
CA ASP A 170 7.34 -4.42 2.85
C ASP A 170 7.52 -5.66 1.98
N GLY A 171 8.75 -6.16 1.90
CA GLY A 171 9.10 -7.30 1.06
C GLY A 171 10.15 -8.23 1.68
N CYS A 172 10.21 -8.32 3.02
CA CYS A 172 11.02 -9.34 3.66
C CYS A 172 10.44 -10.73 3.37
N ASN A 173 11.26 -11.77 3.48
CA ASN A 173 10.81 -13.16 3.35
C ASN A 173 10.04 -13.48 2.04
N SER A 174 10.36 -12.78 0.95
CA SER A 174 9.92 -13.07 -0.41
C SER A 174 11.06 -12.98 -1.41
N ASN A 175 10.94 -13.68 -2.53
CA ASN A 175 11.87 -13.62 -3.65
C ASN A 175 11.41 -12.62 -4.74
N SER A 176 12.27 -12.33 -5.71
CA SER A 176 11.97 -11.34 -6.77
C SER A 176 10.75 -11.70 -7.62
N ILE A 177 10.47 -13.00 -7.85
CA ILE A 177 9.28 -13.43 -8.59
C ILE A 177 8.01 -13.11 -7.80
N GLU A 178 8.02 -13.38 -6.51
CA GLU A 178 6.90 -13.03 -5.63
C GLU A 178 6.68 -11.52 -5.62
N LYS A 179 7.73 -10.69 -5.62
CA LYS A 179 7.62 -9.22 -5.67
C LYS A 179 6.99 -8.72 -6.97
N ILE A 180 7.43 -9.26 -8.12
CA ILE A 180 6.86 -8.95 -9.44
C ILE A 180 5.35 -9.22 -9.49
N ILE A 181 4.88 -10.26 -8.79
CA ILE A 181 3.47 -10.64 -8.77
C ILE A 181 2.70 -9.88 -7.68
N GLY A 182 3.25 -9.85 -6.48
CA GLY A 182 2.56 -9.48 -5.25
C GLY A 182 2.31 -7.98 -5.11
N TYR A 183 3.29 -7.14 -5.46
CA TYR A 183 3.11 -5.68 -5.38
C TYR A 183 2.00 -5.19 -6.33
N PRO A 184 1.98 -5.56 -7.63
CA PRO A 184 0.86 -5.24 -8.51
C PRO A 184 -0.45 -5.85 -8.02
N LYS A 185 -0.45 -7.12 -7.58
CA LYS A 185 -1.66 -7.79 -7.09
C LYS A 185 -2.26 -7.09 -5.87
N MET A 186 -1.44 -6.58 -4.95
CA MET A 186 -1.90 -5.80 -3.80
C MET A 186 -2.48 -4.45 -4.25
N SER A 187 -1.82 -3.76 -5.17
CA SER A 187 -2.37 -2.53 -5.77
C SER A 187 -3.77 -2.74 -6.36
N PHE A 188 -3.96 -3.79 -7.18
CA PHE A 188 -5.27 -4.15 -7.73
C PHE A 188 -6.28 -4.55 -6.65
N ALA A 189 -5.85 -5.33 -5.64
CA ALA A 189 -6.72 -5.77 -4.56
C ALA A 189 -7.23 -4.59 -3.72
N LEU A 190 -6.37 -3.63 -3.38
CA LEU A 190 -6.75 -2.39 -2.68
C LEU A 190 -7.75 -1.59 -3.51
N ASN A 191 -7.48 -1.38 -4.81
CA ASN A 191 -8.40 -0.67 -5.70
C ASN A 191 -9.79 -1.36 -5.78
N ALA A 192 -9.81 -2.69 -5.84
CA ALA A 192 -11.03 -3.48 -5.91
C ALA A 192 -11.90 -3.39 -4.64
N THR A 193 -11.35 -2.95 -3.50
CA THR A 193 -12.14 -2.72 -2.28
C THR A 193 -13.07 -1.52 -2.39
N GLY A 194 -12.81 -0.59 -3.32
CA GLY A 194 -13.51 0.68 -3.44
C GLY A 194 -13.16 1.72 -2.37
N ARG A 195 -12.33 1.38 -1.37
CA ARG A 195 -11.79 2.35 -0.40
C ARG A 195 -10.50 2.97 -0.95
N PRO A 196 -10.38 4.32 -1.01
CA PRO A 196 -9.12 4.96 -1.34
C PRO A 196 -8.08 4.71 -0.24
N ILE A 197 -7.00 3.98 -0.58
CA ILE A 197 -5.89 3.67 0.34
C ILE A 197 -4.58 4.08 -0.34
N VAL A 198 -3.78 4.92 0.33
CA VAL A 198 -2.43 5.26 -0.13
C VAL A 198 -1.56 4.00 -0.06
N TYR A 199 -0.85 3.68 -1.15
CA TYR A 199 -0.05 2.46 -1.23
C TYR A 199 1.45 2.80 -1.28
N SER A 200 2.13 2.67 -0.15
CA SER A 200 3.58 2.86 -0.02
C SER A 200 4.30 1.52 -0.24
N CYS A 201 5.07 1.44 -1.32
CA CYS A 201 5.70 0.20 -1.77
C CYS A 201 7.19 0.19 -1.45
N SER A 202 7.66 -0.78 -0.67
CA SER A 202 9.10 -0.97 -0.45
C SER A 202 9.81 -1.70 -1.60
N TRP A 203 9.09 -2.17 -2.64
CA TRP A 203 9.61 -3.07 -3.68
C TRP A 203 11.02 -2.71 -4.17
N PRO A 204 11.30 -1.48 -4.64
CA PRO A 204 12.62 -1.18 -5.20
C PRO A 204 13.76 -1.32 -4.17
N ALA A 205 13.50 -1.05 -2.89
CA ALA A 205 14.52 -1.21 -1.84
C ALA A 205 15.02 -2.66 -1.73
N TYR A 206 14.17 -3.64 -2.04
CA TYR A 206 14.51 -5.06 -2.02
C TYR A 206 15.08 -5.59 -3.35
N GLU A 207 15.13 -4.77 -4.40
CA GLU A 207 15.70 -5.10 -5.71
C GLU A 207 16.98 -4.29 -6.02
N GLY A 208 17.66 -3.79 -4.98
CA GLY A 208 18.90 -3.01 -5.13
C GLY A 208 18.70 -1.50 -5.23
N GLY A 209 17.49 -1.01 -4.93
CA GLY A 209 17.13 0.40 -4.93
C GLY A 209 16.54 0.89 -6.24
N LEU A 210 16.09 2.15 -6.24
CA LEU A 210 15.74 2.84 -7.48
C LEU A 210 17.02 3.18 -8.26
N PRO A 211 17.03 3.08 -9.60
CA PRO A 211 18.13 3.58 -10.39
C PRO A 211 18.33 5.10 -10.17
N PRO A 212 19.56 5.64 -10.28
CA PRO A 212 19.87 7.05 -10.02
C PRO A 212 19.10 8.04 -10.90
N HIS A 213 18.48 7.55 -11.99
CA HIS A 213 17.57 8.30 -12.84
C HIS A 213 16.24 7.54 -12.97
N VAL A 214 15.28 7.87 -12.12
CA VAL A 214 13.89 7.39 -12.26
C VAL A 214 13.23 8.21 -13.36
N ARG A 215 12.78 7.56 -14.44
CA ARG A 215 12.04 8.27 -15.50
C ARG A 215 10.72 8.76 -14.91
N GLU A 216 10.24 9.92 -15.36
CA GLU A 216 9.00 10.53 -14.84
C GLU A 216 7.79 9.58 -14.88
N ARG A 217 7.75 8.70 -15.88
CA ARG A 217 6.74 7.65 -16.07
C ARG A 217 6.82 6.50 -15.05
N GLU A 218 7.95 6.31 -14.39
CA GLU A 218 8.15 5.32 -13.31
C GLU A 218 7.88 5.94 -11.93
N ARG A 219 7.96 7.27 -11.78
CA ARG A 219 7.59 7.97 -10.53
C ARG A 219 6.11 7.83 -10.17
N GLU A 220 5.24 7.70 -11.17
CA GLU A 220 3.78 7.64 -10.97
C GLU A 220 3.28 6.28 -10.47
N THR A 221 4.11 5.23 -10.53
CA THR A 221 3.76 3.89 -10.02
C THR A 221 4.36 3.60 -8.64
N PHE A 222 5.33 4.40 -8.19
CA PHE A 222 6.06 4.18 -6.95
C PHE A 222 6.05 5.45 -6.09
N TYR A 223 5.01 5.61 -5.26
CA TYR A 223 5.13 6.47 -4.09
C TYR A 223 5.94 5.69 -3.04
N ILE A 224 7.26 5.74 -3.15
CA ILE A 224 8.12 5.30 -2.03
C ILE A 224 8.12 6.44 -1.02
N ILE A 225 7.37 6.24 0.06
CA ILE A 225 7.46 7.11 1.22
C ILE A 225 8.53 6.48 2.12
N PHE A 226 9.76 7.00 2.01
CA PHE A 226 10.72 6.82 3.10
C PHE A 226 10.30 7.76 4.23
N VAL A 227 9.77 7.18 5.31
CA VAL A 227 9.84 7.78 6.66
C VAL A 227 10.57 6.80 7.55
#